data_AF-A0A816KTN9-F1
#
_entry.id   AF-A0A816KTN9-F1
#
_cell.length_a   1.000
_cell.length_b   1.000
_cell.length_c   1.000
_cell.angle_alpha   90.00
_cell.angle_beta   90.00
_cell.angle_gamma   90.00
#
_symmetry.space_group_name_H-M   'P 1'
#
loop_
_entity.id
_entity.type
_entity.pdbx_description
1 polymer ?
#
loop_
_entity_poly.entity_id
_entity_poly.type
_entity_poly.pdbx_seq_one_letter_code
_entity_poly.pdbx_strand_id
1 'polypeptide(L)'
;MFNNRIQIFPLDRSTTTVAGETGQKEPRANHLNEPQGIYVDSTTQAAYIADLINHRVQKWAKDAKEGVTVAGSSDGDPGSFVKSLDRPYGLRVDEETKIVYVVDLLNNQFQRWKHDENEGDTIAGGNAMVEIVLFQLLFKQILFEVFVKKAIEI
;
A
#
# COMPACT_ATOMS: atom_id res chain seq x y z
N MET A 1 3.16 17.96 -13.04
CA MET A 1 1.95 17.65 -12.26
C MET A 1 1.93 16.15 -12.03
N PHE A 2 1.92 15.70 -10.78
CA PHE A 2 1.76 14.28 -10.47
C PHE A 2 0.28 13.91 -10.47
N ASN A 3 -0.05 12.67 -10.85
CA ASN A 3 -1.43 12.21 -10.88
C ASN A 3 -1.84 11.72 -9.49
N ASN A 4 -2.60 12.55 -8.78
CA ASN A 4 -3.07 12.26 -7.42
C ASN A 4 -4.43 11.54 -7.42
N ARG A 5 -4.75 10.83 -8.50
CA ARG A 5 -6.02 10.13 -8.67
C ARG A 5 -5.79 8.76 -9.26
N ILE A 6 -6.59 7.81 -8.80
CA ILE A 6 -6.75 6.50 -9.46
C ILE A 6 -8.00 6.58 -10.34
N GLN A 7 -7.84 6.21 -11.60
CA GLN A 7 -8.89 6.25 -12.61
C GLN A 7 -9.05 4.87 -13.25
N ILE A 8 -10.30 4.47 -13.45
CA ILE A 8 -10.62 3.29 -14.26
C ILE A 8 -11.02 3.76 -15.65
N PHE A 9 -10.51 3.07 -16.66
CA PHE A 9 -10.83 3.26 -18.07
C PHE A 9 -11.55 2.02 -18.58
N PRO A 10 -12.90 2.00 -18.59
CA PRO A 10 -13.65 0.89 -19.16
C PRO A 10 -13.48 0.87 -20.68
N LEU A 11 -13.84 -0.26 -21.30
CA LEU A 11 -13.73 -0.44 -22.76
C LEU A 11 -14.57 0.57 -23.56
N ASP A 12 -15.59 1.17 -22.93
CA ASP A 12 -16.42 2.23 -23.49
C ASP A 12 -15.75 3.62 -23.51
N ARG A 13 -14.49 3.72 -23.05
CA ARG A 13 -13.70 4.96 -22.97
C ARG A 13 -14.26 6.03 -22.05
N SER A 14 -15.22 5.69 -21.18
CA SER A 14 -15.57 6.55 -20.06
C SER A 14 -14.39 6.65 -19.08
N THR A 15 -14.37 7.69 -18.27
CA THR A 15 -13.35 7.85 -17.23
C THR A 15 -14.03 8.13 -15.91
N THR A 16 -13.85 7.23 -14.95
CA THR A 16 -14.37 7.41 -13.59
C THR A 16 -13.20 7.48 -12.62
N THR A 17 -13.19 8.54 -11.80
CA THR A 17 -12.25 8.61 -10.67
C THR A 17 -12.76 7.70 -9.57
N VAL A 18 -11.90 6.79 -9.10
CA VAL A 18 -12.26 5.80 -8.08
C VAL A 18 -11.56 6.02 -6.76
N ALA A 19 -10.49 6.83 -6.74
CA ALA A 19 -9.85 7.29 -5.52
C ALA A 19 -9.05 8.59 -5.76
N GLY A 20 -8.96 9.42 -4.73
CA GLY A 20 -8.17 10.66 -4.69
C GLY A 20 -8.83 11.88 -5.35
N GLU A 21 -8.52 13.07 -4.82
CA GLU A 21 -8.82 14.36 -5.45
C GLU A 21 -7.53 15.18 -5.61
N THR A 22 -7.55 16.17 -6.49
CA THR A 22 -6.41 17.04 -6.78
C THR A 22 -6.44 18.34 -5.95
N GLY A 23 -5.26 18.87 -5.62
CA GLY A 23 -5.10 20.28 -5.23
C GLY A 23 -4.92 20.55 -3.73
N GLN A 24 -4.77 19.53 -2.90
CA GLN A 24 -4.49 19.67 -1.47
C GLN A 24 -3.21 18.89 -1.12
N LYS A 25 -2.37 19.48 -0.28
CA LYS A 25 -1.10 18.87 0.20
C LYS A 25 -1.26 18.14 1.52
N GLU A 26 -2.36 18.38 2.23
CA GLU A 26 -2.60 17.79 3.55
C GLU A 26 -3.15 16.37 3.43
N PRO A 27 -2.73 15.44 4.31
CA PRO A 27 -3.20 14.06 4.31
C PRO A 27 -4.64 14.01 4.81
N ARG A 28 -5.59 13.98 3.88
CA ARG A 28 -7.03 13.77 4.15
C ARG A 28 -7.49 12.43 3.62
N ALA A 29 -8.55 11.89 4.21
CA ALA A 29 -9.08 10.57 3.85
C ALA A 29 -9.48 10.48 2.35
N ASN A 30 -9.95 11.57 1.75
CA ASN A 30 -10.33 11.63 0.33
C ASN A 30 -9.18 12.02 -0.62
N HIS A 31 -7.95 12.23 -0.13
CA HIS A 31 -6.80 12.68 -0.92
C HIS A 31 -5.69 11.63 -1.02
N LEU A 32 -4.98 11.68 -2.15
CA LEU A 32 -3.78 10.89 -2.43
C LEU A 32 -2.65 11.84 -2.83
N ASN A 33 -1.40 11.44 -2.57
CA ASN A 33 -0.22 12.22 -2.85
C ASN A 33 0.89 11.33 -3.45
N GLU A 34 1.05 11.44 -4.77
CA GLU A 34 1.95 10.61 -5.60
C GLU A 34 1.78 9.09 -5.40
N PRO A 35 0.55 8.54 -5.48
CA PRO A 35 0.32 7.11 -5.24
C PRO A 35 1.11 6.23 -6.21
N GLN A 36 1.77 5.18 -5.70
CA GLN A 36 2.68 4.32 -6.50
C GLN A 36 2.16 2.90 -6.72
N GLY A 37 1.69 2.27 -5.64
CA GLY A 37 1.23 0.87 -5.65
C GLY A 37 -0.27 0.78 -5.53
N ILE A 38 -0.86 -0.19 -6.22
CA ILE A 38 -2.28 -0.52 -6.12
C ILE A 38 -2.50 -2.03 -6.09
N TYR A 39 -3.45 -2.46 -5.26
CA TYR A 39 -4.05 -3.78 -5.28
C TYR A 39 -5.57 -3.61 -5.31
N VAL A 40 -6.27 -4.41 -6.11
CA VAL A 40 -7.73 -4.40 -6.17
C VAL A 40 -8.22 -5.76 -5.71
N ASP A 41 -9.00 -5.77 -4.63
CA ASP A 41 -9.66 -6.96 -4.12
C ASP A 41 -10.72 -7.38 -5.13
N SER A 42 -10.57 -8.59 -5.69
CA SER A 42 -11.39 -9.02 -6.82
C SER A 42 -12.84 -9.31 -6.41
N THR A 43 -13.05 -9.65 -5.15
CA THR A 43 -14.36 -10.01 -4.59
C THR A 43 -15.16 -8.77 -4.23
N THR A 44 -14.54 -7.83 -3.51
CA THR A 44 -15.18 -6.63 -2.97
C THR A 44 -15.03 -5.41 -3.89
N GLN A 45 -14.12 -5.47 -4.86
CA GLN A 45 -13.71 -4.36 -5.72
C GLN A 45 -13.11 -3.17 -4.93
N ALA A 46 -12.64 -3.41 -3.70
CA ALA A 46 -11.94 -2.41 -2.91
C ALA A 46 -10.51 -2.22 -3.45
N ALA A 47 -10.04 -0.97 -3.52
CA ALA A 47 -8.69 -0.62 -3.90
C ALA A 47 -7.84 -0.32 -2.66
N TYR A 48 -6.66 -0.93 -2.58
CA TYR A 48 -5.63 -0.63 -1.59
C TYR A 48 -4.51 0.10 -2.31
N ILE A 49 -4.16 1.30 -1.83
CA ILE A 49 -3.31 2.24 -2.54
C ILE A 49 -2.17 2.67 -1.61
N ALA A 50 -0.93 2.51 -2.07
CA ALA A 50 0.25 3.07 -1.40
C ALA A 50 0.29 4.56 -1.70
N ASP A 51 -0.05 5.36 -0.69
CA ASP A 51 -0.13 6.80 -0.71
C ASP A 51 1.24 7.37 -0.30
N LEU A 52 2.16 7.39 -1.27
CA LEU A 52 3.61 7.50 -1.08
C LEU A 52 4.02 8.66 -0.18
N ILE A 53 3.61 9.89 -0.53
CA ILE A 53 4.06 11.10 0.18
C ILE A 53 3.26 11.34 1.45
N ASN A 54 2.12 10.65 1.61
CA ASN A 54 1.38 10.64 2.87
C ASN A 54 1.76 9.44 3.74
N HIS A 55 2.84 8.72 3.43
CA HIS A 55 3.43 7.71 4.32
C HIS A 55 2.42 6.65 4.85
N ARG A 56 1.46 6.26 4.01
CA ARG A 56 0.34 5.39 4.42
C ARG A 56 -0.16 4.49 3.30
N VAL A 57 -0.99 3.51 3.66
CA VAL A 57 -1.82 2.75 2.73
C VAL A 57 -3.29 3.07 2.99
N GLN A 58 -3.98 3.47 1.93
CA GLN A 58 -5.41 3.76 1.96
C GLN A 58 -6.20 2.61 1.33
N LYS A 59 -7.26 2.17 2.00
CA LYS A 59 -8.29 1.29 1.44
C LYS A 59 -9.51 2.12 1.03
N TRP A 60 -9.82 2.13 -0.25
CA TRP A 60 -11.07 2.64 -0.80
C TRP A 60 -12.01 1.48 -1.09
N ALA A 61 -13.14 1.41 -0.37
CA ALA A 61 -14.22 0.51 -0.76
C ALA A 61 -14.81 0.94 -2.11
N LYS A 62 -15.43 0.00 -2.82
CA LYS A 62 -16.10 0.30 -4.09
C LYS A 62 -17.09 1.45 -3.89
N ASP A 63 -17.02 2.44 -4.78
CA ASP A 63 -17.87 3.64 -4.81
C ASP A 63 -17.73 4.58 -3.59
N ALA A 64 -16.78 4.33 -2.68
CA ALA A 64 -16.52 5.19 -1.53
C ALA A 64 -15.98 6.57 -1.94
N LYS A 65 -16.31 7.59 -1.14
CA LYS A 65 -15.83 8.97 -1.34
C LYS A 65 -14.48 9.24 -0.69
N GLU A 66 -14.14 8.45 0.32
CA GLU A 66 -12.90 8.57 1.09
C GLU A 66 -12.31 7.20 1.39
N GLY A 67 -11.00 7.17 1.59
CA GLY A 67 -10.25 5.99 1.94
C GLY A 67 -10.07 5.89 3.45
N VAL A 68 -10.00 4.66 3.94
CA VAL A 68 -9.65 4.35 5.33
C VAL A 68 -8.16 4.02 5.37
N THR A 69 -7.42 4.61 6.30
CA THR A 69 -6.01 4.25 6.52
C THR A 69 -5.95 2.85 7.12
N VAL A 70 -5.25 1.94 6.45
CA VAL A 70 -5.11 0.53 6.87
C VAL A 70 -3.68 0.12 7.17
N ALA A 71 -2.71 1.00 6.89
CA ALA A 71 -1.32 0.87 7.33
C ALA A 71 -0.66 2.26 7.34
N GLY A 72 0.30 2.48 8.23
CA GLY A 72 0.94 3.78 8.46
C GLY A 72 0.05 4.75 9.23
N SER A 73 0.38 6.04 9.19
CA SER A 73 -0.34 7.07 9.95
C SER A 73 -1.41 7.78 9.13
N SER A 74 -2.55 8.08 9.77
CA SER A 74 -3.66 8.78 9.11
C SER A 74 -3.36 10.27 8.85
N ASP A 75 -2.50 10.87 9.68
CA ASP A 75 -1.98 12.24 9.54
C ASP A 75 -0.76 12.36 8.62
N GLY A 76 -0.38 11.25 7.98
CA GLY A 76 0.75 11.17 7.06
C GLY A 76 2.13 11.41 7.68
N ASP A 77 2.25 11.34 9.01
CA ASP A 77 3.55 11.34 9.67
C ASP A 77 4.29 10.02 9.34
N PRO A 78 5.50 10.08 8.74
CA PRO A 78 6.34 8.89 8.59
C PRO A 78 6.75 8.27 9.93
N GLY A 79 6.56 8.98 11.04
CA GLY A 79 7.05 8.60 12.36
C GLY A 79 8.57 8.51 12.41
N SER A 80 9.11 8.14 13.57
CA SER A 80 10.55 7.94 13.78
C SER A 80 10.92 6.48 14.04
N PHE A 81 9.96 5.55 13.93
CA PHE A 81 10.10 4.17 14.36
C PHE A 81 10.13 3.17 13.21
N VAL A 82 10.79 2.04 13.44
CA VAL A 82 10.89 0.89 12.51
C VAL A 82 9.52 0.32 12.10
N LYS A 83 8.46 0.65 12.85
CA LYS A 83 7.10 0.14 12.65
C LYS A 83 6.12 1.15 12.05
N SER A 84 6.58 2.33 11.65
CA SER A 84 5.84 3.26 10.79
C SER A 84 6.26 3.07 9.33
N LEU A 85 5.50 3.63 8.39
CA LEU A 85 5.82 3.57 6.96
C LEU A 85 6.56 4.84 6.54
N ASP A 86 7.59 4.72 5.71
CA ASP A 86 8.25 5.85 5.06
C ASP A 86 8.32 5.65 3.53
N ARG A 87 7.42 6.34 2.83
CA ARG A 87 7.22 6.27 1.38
C ARG A 87 6.91 4.84 0.91
N PRO A 88 5.76 4.27 1.30
CA PRO A 88 5.37 2.95 0.84
C PRO A 88 5.23 2.93 -0.68
N TYR A 89 5.75 1.88 -1.32
CA TYR A 89 5.80 1.80 -2.79
C TYR A 89 4.90 0.71 -3.34
N GLY A 90 5.25 -0.55 -3.13
CA GLY A 90 4.48 -1.71 -3.59
C GLY A 90 3.68 -2.33 -2.44
N LEU A 91 2.52 -2.90 -2.75
CA LEU A 91 1.71 -3.61 -1.75
C LEU A 91 1.01 -4.86 -2.32
N ARG A 92 0.66 -5.78 -1.40
CA ARG A 92 -0.26 -6.90 -1.61
C ARG A 92 -1.16 -7.07 -0.40
N VAL A 93 -2.32 -7.66 -0.62
CA VAL A 93 -3.26 -7.98 0.45
C VAL A 93 -3.52 -9.48 0.40
N ASP A 94 -3.42 -10.14 1.54
CA ASP A 94 -4.01 -11.44 1.74
C ASP A 94 -5.50 -11.23 2.02
N GLU A 95 -6.35 -11.58 1.05
CA GLU A 95 -7.80 -11.36 1.16
C GLU A 95 -8.45 -12.25 2.24
N GLU A 96 -7.86 -13.38 2.61
CA GLU A 96 -8.41 -14.28 3.63
C GLU A 96 -8.13 -13.73 5.03
N THR A 97 -6.88 -13.37 5.30
CA THR A 97 -6.45 -12.88 6.62
C THR A 97 -6.58 -11.36 6.79
N LYS A 98 -6.84 -10.64 5.69
CA LYS A 98 -6.86 -9.16 5.61
C LYS A 98 -5.52 -8.51 5.97
N ILE A 99 -4.42 -9.25 5.90
CA ILE A 99 -3.08 -8.73 6.11
C ILE A 99 -2.62 -7.94 4.88
N VAL A 100 -2.13 -6.71 5.11
CA VAL A 100 -1.52 -5.87 4.09
C VAL A 100 -0.01 -5.99 4.19
N TYR A 101 0.61 -6.41 3.10
CA TYR A 101 2.06 -6.45 2.95
C TYR A 101 2.53 -5.23 2.17
N VAL A 102 3.50 -4.50 2.72
CA VAL A 102 3.95 -3.22 2.20
C VAL A 102 5.47 -3.21 2.03
N VAL A 103 5.92 -2.79 0.86
CA VAL A 103 7.31 -2.42 0.61
C VAL A 103 7.50 -0.99 1.10
N ASP A 104 8.21 -0.86 2.21
CA ASP A 104 8.52 0.40 2.86
C ASP A 104 9.87 0.92 2.35
N LEU A 105 9.80 1.85 1.39
CA LEU A 105 10.91 2.14 0.49
C LEU A 105 12.08 2.82 1.20
N LEU A 106 11.84 3.89 1.95
CA LEU A 106 12.93 4.65 2.57
C LEU A 106 13.46 3.98 3.84
N ASN A 107 12.62 3.22 4.51
CA ASN A 107 13.03 2.40 5.64
C ASN A 107 13.77 1.12 5.23
N ASN A 108 13.85 0.80 3.93
CA ASN A 108 14.44 -0.43 3.38
C ASN A 108 13.88 -1.70 4.04
N GLN A 109 12.56 -1.74 4.19
CA GLN A 109 11.86 -2.79 4.92
C GLN A 109 10.68 -3.35 4.15
N PHE A 110 10.34 -4.58 4.50
CA PHE A 110 9.11 -5.22 4.11
C PHE A 110 8.31 -5.47 5.39
N GLN A 111 7.14 -4.85 5.47
CA GLN A 111 6.29 -4.90 6.65
C GLN A 111 4.98 -5.63 6.34
N ARG A 112 4.43 -6.32 7.34
CA ARG A 112 3.04 -6.77 7.33
C ARG A 112 2.24 -5.94 8.33
N TRP A 113 1.00 -5.63 7.99
CA TRP A 113 0.08 -4.84 8.78
C TRP A 113 -1.24 -5.59 8.86
N LYS A 114 -1.75 -5.84 10.07
CA LYS A 114 -3.14 -6.30 10.22
C LYS A 114 -4.06 -5.10 10.20
N HIS A 115 -5.29 -5.31 9.74
CA HIS A 115 -6.30 -4.28 9.75
C HIS A 115 -6.51 -3.74 11.18
N ASP A 116 -6.59 -2.41 11.32
CA ASP A 116 -6.78 -1.67 12.57
C ASP A 116 -5.62 -1.70 13.59
N GLU A 117 -4.46 -2.25 13.22
CA GLU A 117 -3.24 -2.11 14.03
C GLU A 117 -2.53 -0.77 13.71
N ASN A 118 -2.05 -0.09 14.76
CA ASN A 118 -1.36 1.20 14.64
C ASN A 118 0.12 1.07 14.27
N GLU A 119 0.64 -0.15 14.18
CA GLU A 119 2.05 -0.43 13.91
C GLU A 119 2.21 -1.69 13.05
N GLY A 120 3.24 -1.70 12.21
CA GLY A 120 3.60 -2.85 11.38
C GLY A 120 4.57 -3.80 12.05
N ASP A 121 4.57 -5.05 11.58
CA ASP A 121 5.62 -6.02 11.87
C ASP A 121 6.60 -6.07 10.69
N THR A 122 7.88 -5.76 10.94
CA THR A 122 8.95 -5.99 9.97
C THR A 122 9.16 -7.49 9.77
N ILE A 123 9.03 -7.95 8.53
CA ILE A 123 9.17 -9.38 8.17
C ILE A 123 10.40 -9.65 7.30
N ALA A 124 10.98 -8.62 6.68
CA ALA A 124 12.30 -8.66 6.06
C ALA A 124 12.89 -7.25 5.94
N GLY A 125 14.22 -7.11 5.88
CA GLY A 125 14.90 -5.81 5.84
C GLY A 125 15.34 -5.31 7.23
N GLY A 126 15.87 -4.08 7.29
CA GLY A 126 16.39 -3.47 8.53
C GLY A 126 17.92 -3.38 8.65
N ASN A 127 18.67 -3.95 7.70
CA ASN A 127 20.11 -3.70 7.50
C ASN A 127 20.34 -3.26 6.05
N ALA A 128 21.34 -2.38 5.84
CA ALA A 128 21.53 -1.50 4.67
C ALA A 128 21.62 -2.15 3.27
N MET A 129 21.48 -3.47 3.15
CA MET A 129 21.55 -4.19 1.88
C MET A 129 20.51 -5.33 1.87
N VAL A 130 19.24 -4.99 1.68
CA VAL A 130 18.31 -5.91 1.06
C VAL A 130 17.94 -5.29 -0.28
N GLU A 131 18.33 -5.94 -1.37
CA GLU A 131 17.99 -5.51 -2.72
C GLU A 131 16.47 -5.52 -2.89
N ILE A 132 15.85 -4.36 -2.68
CA ILE A 132 14.43 -4.07 -2.97
C ILE A 132 14.06 -4.48 -4.41
N VAL A 133 15.04 -4.47 -5.31
CA VAL A 133 14.91 -4.90 -6.72
C VAL A 133 14.55 -6.40 -6.84
N LEU A 134 15.11 -7.27 -6.00
CA LEU A 134 14.78 -8.70 -6.01
C LEU A 134 13.33 -8.94 -5.57
N PHE A 135 12.83 -8.14 -4.63
CA PHE A 135 11.44 -8.21 -4.18
C PHE A 135 10.47 -7.63 -5.22
N GLN A 136 10.79 -6.52 -5.90
CA GLN A 136 9.99 -6.02 -7.03
C GLN A 136 9.86 -7.05 -8.17
N LEU A 137 10.88 -7.88 -8.39
CA LEU A 137 10.86 -8.98 -9.37
C LEU A 137 10.05 -10.20 -8.85
N LEU A 138 10.16 -10.53 -7.57
CA LEU A 138 9.37 -11.59 -6.93
C LEU A 138 7.85 -11.27 -6.91
N PHE A 139 7.46 -10.00 -6.78
CA PHE A 139 6.03 -9.60 -6.83
C PHE A 139 5.43 -9.59 -8.24
N LYS A 140 6.25 -9.66 -9.30
CA LYS A 140 5.80 -9.75 -10.69
C LYS A 140 5.73 -11.20 -11.22
N GLN A 141 6.16 -12.20 -10.45
CA GLN A 141 6.20 -13.60 -10.89
C GLN A 141 5.56 -14.54 -9.87
N ILE A 142 5.08 -15.68 -10.36
CA ILE A 142 4.25 -16.72 -9.70
C ILE A 142 4.88 -17.37 -8.44
N LEU A 143 5.93 -16.81 -7.85
CA LEU A 143 6.72 -17.42 -6.77
C LEU A 143 6.47 -16.87 -5.36
N PHE A 144 5.39 -16.11 -5.14
CA PHE A 144 5.03 -15.67 -3.78
C PHE A 144 4.63 -16.83 -2.85
N GLU A 145 4.06 -17.93 -3.40
CA GLU A 145 3.68 -19.10 -2.61
C GLU A 145 4.86 -19.82 -1.93
N VAL A 146 6.07 -19.72 -2.49
CA VAL A 146 7.23 -20.45 -1.97
C VAL A 146 7.88 -19.73 -0.79
N PHE A 147 7.86 -18.40 -0.77
CA PHE A 147 8.50 -17.61 0.29
C PHE A 147 7.62 -17.45 1.53
N VAL A 148 6.30 -17.29 1.38
CA VAL A 148 5.39 -17.18 2.53
C VAL A 148 5.27 -18.51 3.27
N LYS A 149 5.19 -19.64 2.56
CA LYS A 149 5.18 -20.98 3.21
C LYS A 149 6.44 -21.27 4.01
N LYS A 150 7.61 -20.75 3.59
CA LYS A 150 8.88 -20.94 4.31
C LYS A 150 9.09 -20.02 5.51
N ALA A 151 8.34 -18.91 5.60
CA ALA A 151 8.43 -17.97 6.71
C ALA A 151 7.39 -18.24 7.82
N ILE A 152 6.43 -19.13 7.60
CA ILE A 152 5.37 -19.51 8.55
C ILE A 152 5.67 -20.84 9.27
N GLU A 153 6.66 -21.62 8.82
CA GLU A 153 7.13 -22.82 9.55
C GLU A 153 8.24 -22.47 10.56
N ILE A 154 7.85 -21.90 11.70
CA ILE A 154 8.49 -22.07 13.03
C ILE A 154 7.39 -22.17 14.09
#